data_AF-A0A356TC92-F1
#
_entry.id   AF-A0A356TC92-F1
#
_cell.length_a   1.000
_cell.length_b   1.000
_cell.length_c   1.000
_cell.angle_alpha   90.00
_cell.angle_beta   90.00
_cell.angle_gamma   90.00
#
_symmetry.space_group_name_H-M   'P 1'
#
loop_
_entity.id
_entity.type
_entity.pdbx_description
1 polymer ?
#
loop_
_entity_poly.entity_id
_entity_poly.type
_entity_poly.pdbx_seq_one_letter_code
_entity_poly.pdbx_strand_id
1 'polypeptide(L)'
;VFPLSPDDATIARHLDAVAVRVPDAVRDRPLTGDVGAAVWAHHDAPRLPETIRVWRAAGTALQPRSPAFADRSCDPAAVVEELPFEEYVKGVIPHEWIPSWHPEALRAGAIAARSYAASHALGGGRWDCADVDDGTVTQVYRDDRAEPTSAAVDATRGQLVVRDGNVVRAEYSAENGGRTEHDVDDPTCEGTERFGHGRRMCQWGTQRWAIGECANPPCDFGAFGAEPKTHTWMVEHYFPGAAVGGGPHEVEPCETLGPDGGVLEESGPCFEAFGPGEYWRFEDFGHGGSLTWTNAFASETPSNWSRFSLFFAEPGRYRVEVYVEPGFGGHTAIDYEITHAGGVARVALDQRAASGWVSLGEHDFDDAGEVRVNDHTAAPLDDDRRIVLDAVRLTRLDGMAGDGGVPRGVGGGARELRGGGGLGGCAAAGRSRAPLWPLALLVLVWRARSRARPARVTTRWR
;
A
#
# COMPACT_ATOMS: atom_id res chain seq x y z
N VAL A 1 32.35 -26.13 -1.88
CA VAL A 1 33.19 -26.15 -3.09
C VAL A 1 32.53 -27.04 -4.13
N PHE A 2 31.74 -26.44 -5.02
CA PHE A 2 31.22 -27.05 -6.25
C PHE A 2 31.26 -25.98 -7.35
N PRO A 3 31.52 -26.37 -8.60
CA PRO A 3 32.18 -25.53 -9.59
C PRO A 3 31.22 -24.62 -10.35
N LEU A 4 31.72 -23.44 -10.71
CA LEU A 4 31.16 -22.60 -11.75
C LEU A 4 31.28 -23.32 -13.10
N SER A 5 30.22 -23.30 -13.90
CA SER A 5 30.27 -23.51 -15.35
C SER A 5 29.77 -22.23 -16.02
N PRO A 6 30.53 -21.64 -16.95
CA PRO A 6 30.18 -20.42 -17.66
C PRO A 6 29.19 -20.74 -18.78
N ASP A 7 28.40 -19.75 -19.21
CA ASP A 7 28.12 -19.47 -20.62
C ASP A 7 27.32 -18.15 -20.77
N ASP A 8 28.05 -17.04 -20.78
CA ASP A 8 27.59 -15.67 -21.10
C ASP A 8 27.08 -15.52 -22.56
N ALA A 9 27.06 -16.59 -23.36
CA ALA A 9 26.71 -16.56 -24.77
C ALA A 9 25.20 -16.64 -25.06
N THR A 10 24.38 -16.96 -24.06
CA THR A 10 22.91 -17.04 -24.22
C THR A 10 22.24 -15.70 -23.95
N ILE A 11 22.79 -14.88 -23.05
CA ILE A 11 22.31 -13.53 -22.73
C ILE A 11 22.55 -12.58 -23.91
N ALA A 12 23.69 -12.69 -24.61
CA ALA A 12 24.00 -11.84 -25.76
C ALA A 12 23.06 -12.07 -26.97
N ARG A 13 22.45 -13.27 -27.10
CA ARG A 13 21.60 -13.59 -28.27
C ARG A 13 20.16 -13.10 -28.13
N HIS A 14 19.69 -12.77 -26.93
CA HIS A 14 18.33 -12.24 -26.71
C HIS A 14 18.26 -10.70 -26.85
N LEU A 15 19.38 -9.99 -26.71
CA LEU A 15 19.41 -8.53 -26.86
C LEU A 15 19.36 -8.06 -28.33
N ASP A 16 19.78 -8.88 -29.28
CA ASP A 16 19.71 -8.53 -30.72
C ASP A 16 18.33 -8.75 -31.35
N ALA A 17 17.43 -9.49 -30.70
CA ALA A 17 16.11 -9.81 -31.26
C ALA A 17 15.02 -8.75 -30.96
N VAL A 18 15.28 -7.82 -30.04
CA VAL A 18 14.32 -6.76 -29.62
C VAL A 18 14.91 -5.36 -29.87
N ALA A 19 15.70 -5.19 -30.92
CA ALA A 19 16.10 -3.86 -31.38
C ALA A 19 15.00 -3.28 -32.29
N VAL A 20 14.05 -2.56 -31.70
CA VAL A 20 13.22 -1.60 -32.45
C VAL A 20 14.18 -0.61 -33.12
N ARG A 21 14.24 -0.62 -34.46
CA ARG A 21 15.09 0.31 -35.22
C ARG A 21 14.59 1.74 -35.05
N VAL A 22 15.21 2.49 -34.14
CA VAL A 22 15.14 3.95 -34.11
C VAL A 22 15.95 4.49 -35.31
N PRO A 23 15.40 5.41 -36.14
CA PRO A 23 16.13 5.97 -37.28
C PRO A 23 17.43 6.67 -36.85
N ASP A 24 18.49 6.50 -37.64
CA ASP A 24 19.86 6.98 -37.36
C ASP A 24 20.00 8.51 -37.17
N ALA A 25 18.94 9.30 -37.41
CA ALA A 25 18.95 10.75 -37.28
C ALA A 25 18.90 11.28 -35.83
N VAL A 26 18.74 10.42 -34.82
CA VAL A 26 18.62 10.83 -33.39
C VAL A 26 19.88 10.49 -32.57
N ARG A 27 20.85 9.75 -33.11
CA ARG A 27 21.99 9.23 -32.34
C ARG A 27 23.05 10.27 -31.95
N ASP A 28 23.17 11.38 -32.67
CA ASP A 28 24.34 12.28 -32.55
C ASP A 28 24.01 13.71 -32.06
N ARG A 29 22.99 13.89 -31.21
CA ARG A 29 22.82 15.17 -30.49
C ARG A 29 23.27 15.03 -29.03
N PRO A 30 24.33 15.75 -28.60
CA PRO A 30 24.69 15.80 -27.20
C PRO A 30 23.62 16.61 -26.45
N LEU A 31 22.78 15.92 -25.69
CA LEU A 31 21.83 16.57 -24.77
C LEU A 31 22.59 16.95 -23.49
N THR A 32 23.17 18.14 -23.48
CA THR A 32 23.66 18.78 -22.26
C THR A 32 22.51 19.55 -21.61
N GLY A 33 22.04 19.07 -20.46
CA GLY A 33 21.08 19.76 -19.59
C GLY A 33 20.19 18.79 -18.80
N ASP A 34 19.88 19.13 -17.55
CA ASP A 34 19.12 18.36 -16.54
C ASP A 34 17.71 17.88 -16.94
N VAL A 35 17.31 18.08 -18.20
CA VAL A 35 16.05 17.56 -18.77
C VAL A 35 16.21 16.12 -19.28
N GLY A 36 17.45 15.64 -19.45
CA GLY A 36 17.74 14.26 -19.85
C GLY A 36 17.45 13.21 -18.77
N ALA A 37 17.42 13.59 -17.48
CA ALA A 37 17.11 12.67 -16.38
C ALA A 37 15.60 12.51 -16.14
N ALA A 38 14.80 13.55 -16.42
CA ALA A 38 13.36 13.53 -16.21
C ALA A 38 12.60 12.76 -17.31
N VAL A 39 13.12 12.71 -18.54
CA VAL A 39 12.45 12.02 -19.66
C VAL A 39 12.72 10.50 -19.66
N TRP A 40 13.67 10.00 -18.85
CA TRP A 40 13.97 8.57 -18.75
C TRP A 40 13.41 7.89 -17.48
N ALA A 41 12.80 8.65 -16.57
CA ALA A 41 12.11 8.11 -15.39
C ALA A 41 10.72 7.50 -15.71
N HIS A 42 10.26 7.60 -16.96
CA HIS A 42 9.01 7.00 -17.44
C HIS A 42 9.20 5.76 -18.33
N HIS A 43 10.39 5.16 -18.37
CA HIS A 43 10.47 3.76 -18.79
C HIS A 43 9.86 2.90 -17.68
N ASP A 44 8.70 2.31 -17.99
CA ASP A 44 7.79 1.57 -17.10
C ASP A 44 8.49 0.93 -15.89
N ALA A 45 8.13 1.37 -14.68
CA ALA A 45 8.44 0.59 -13.50
C ALA A 45 7.98 -0.86 -13.75
N PRO A 46 8.78 -1.87 -13.37
CA PRO A 46 8.49 -3.24 -13.74
C PRO A 46 7.15 -3.65 -13.10
N ARG A 47 6.20 -4.04 -13.94
CA ARG A 47 4.84 -4.38 -13.53
C ARG A 47 4.80 -5.79 -12.99
N LEU A 48 4.09 -5.99 -11.89
CA LEU A 48 3.79 -7.33 -11.37
C LEU A 48 2.92 -8.08 -12.40
N PRO A 49 3.25 -9.33 -12.75
CA PRO A 49 2.35 -10.17 -13.53
C PRO A 49 1.02 -10.38 -12.78
N GLU A 50 -0.11 -10.43 -13.50
CA GLU A 50 -1.42 -10.66 -12.88
C GLU A 50 -1.53 -12.06 -12.24
N THR A 51 -0.90 -13.03 -12.89
CA THR A 51 -0.89 -14.43 -12.49
C THR A 51 0.52 -14.99 -12.39
N ILE A 52 0.66 -16.12 -11.69
CA ILE A 52 1.89 -16.88 -11.57
C ILE A 52 1.62 -18.37 -11.73
N ARG A 53 2.49 -19.05 -12.48
CA ARG A 53 2.44 -20.49 -12.73
C ARG A 53 3.25 -21.21 -11.65
N VAL A 54 2.57 -21.97 -10.80
CA VAL A 54 3.16 -22.70 -9.68
C VAL A 54 3.14 -24.19 -9.95
N TRP A 55 4.31 -24.82 -9.97
CA TRP A 55 4.42 -26.26 -9.99
C TRP A 55 4.10 -26.84 -8.61
N ARG A 56 3.00 -27.60 -8.51
CA ARG A 56 2.57 -28.29 -7.29
C ARG A 56 3.31 -29.63 -7.16
N ALA A 57 4.41 -29.66 -6.42
CA ALA A 57 5.16 -30.89 -6.17
C ALA A 57 4.48 -31.74 -5.08
N ALA A 58 3.78 -31.12 -4.12
CA ALA A 58 3.10 -31.83 -3.04
C ALA A 58 1.98 -32.75 -3.57
N GLY A 59 2.06 -34.05 -3.25
CA GLY A 59 1.06 -35.04 -3.66
C GLY A 59 1.30 -35.68 -5.03
N THR A 60 2.37 -35.32 -5.74
CA THR A 60 2.77 -35.96 -7.01
C THR A 60 3.88 -37.01 -6.81
N ALA A 61 4.05 -37.90 -7.80
CA ALA A 61 5.18 -38.84 -7.83
C ALA A 61 6.55 -38.14 -7.96
N LEU A 62 6.56 -36.83 -8.19
CA LEU A 62 7.73 -35.98 -8.42
C LEU A 62 8.18 -35.22 -7.18
N GLN A 63 7.47 -35.37 -6.04
CA GLN A 63 7.88 -34.77 -4.77
C GLN A 63 9.33 -35.18 -4.43
N PRO A 64 10.25 -34.23 -4.16
CA PRO A 64 11.64 -34.55 -3.88
C PRO A 64 11.73 -35.45 -2.65
N ARG A 65 12.19 -36.71 -2.82
CA ARG A 65 12.47 -37.63 -1.70
C ARG A 65 13.82 -37.35 -1.01
N SER A 66 14.54 -36.34 -1.49
CA SER A 66 15.88 -35.96 -1.03
C SER A 66 16.19 -34.52 -1.51
N PRO A 67 16.99 -33.72 -0.77
CA PRO A 67 17.47 -32.40 -1.20
C PRO A 67 18.29 -32.41 -2.51
N ALA A 68 18.65 -33.60 -3.01
CA ALA A 68 19.53 -33.79 -4.17
C ALA A 68 18.81 -34.06 -5.51
N PHE A 69 17.48 -33.85 -5.62
CA PHE A 69 16.79 -33.94 -6.91
C PHE A 69 16.44 -32.57 -7.46
N ALA A 70 17.32 -32.09 -8.34
CA ALA A 70 16.99 -31.08 -9.32
C ALA A 70 16.01 -31.68 -10.35
N ASP A 71 14.94 -30.92 -10.62
CA ASP A 71 14.40 -30.73 -11.96
C ASP A 71 13.82 -31.95 -12.69
N ARG A 72 12.59 -32.33 -12.31
CA ARG A 72 11.62 -32.98 -13.23
C ARG A 72 10.35 -32.15 -13.41
N SER A 73 10.45 -30.86 -13.11
CA SER A 73 9.51 -29.81 -13.44
C SER A 73 9.23 -29.89 -14.94
N CYS A 74 7.95 -29.87 -15.32
CA CYS A 74 7.49 -30.07 -16.70
C CYS A 74 7.47 -31.52 -17.22
N ASP A 75 7.68 -32.52 -16.36
CA ASP A 75 7.18 -33.89 -16.64
C ASP A 75 5.65 -33.82 -16.85
N PRO A 76 5.05 -34.51 -17.85
CA PRO A 76 3.61 -34.52 -18.06
C PRO A 76 2.78 -34.97 -16.84
N ALA A 77 3.40 -35.63 -15.86
CA ALA A 77 2.79 -36.00 -14.58
C ALA A 77 2.82 -34.89 -13.52
N ALA A 78 3.49 -33.76 -13.79
CA ALA A 78 3.49 -32.58 -12.92
C ALA A 78 2.17 -31.81 -13.06
N VAL A 79 1.68 -31.27 -11.94
CA VAL A 79 0.54 -30.35 -11.93
C VAL A 79 1.08 -28.93 -11.84
N VAL A 80 0.79 -28.11 -12.84
CA VAL A 80 1.04 -26.66 -12.81
C VAL A 80 -0.30 -25.96 -12.62
N GLU A 81 -0.35 -25.08 -11.63
CA GLU A 81 -1.51 -24.25 -11.32
C GLU A 81 -1.19 -22.80 -11.66
N GLU A 82 -2.10 -22.11 -12.32
CA GLU A 82 -2.00 -20.66 -12.54
C GLU A 82 -2.87 -19.95 -11.50
N LEU A 83 -2.26 -19.07 -10.71
CA LEU A 83 -2.89 -18.40 -9.57
C LEU A 83 -2.83 -16.89 -9.73
N PRO A 84 -3.82 -16.12 -9.22
CA PRO A 84 -3.65 -14.68 -9.03
C PRO A 84 -2.42 -14.41 -8.17
N PHE A 85 -1.55 -13.50 -8.62
CA PHE A 85 -0.21 -13.33 -8.04
C PHE A 85 -0.25 -13.03 -6.54
N GLU A 86 -1.13 -12.12 -6.11
CA GLU A 86 -1.25 -11.75 -4.70
C GLU A 86 -1.83 -12.88 -3.84
N GLU A 87 -2.71 -13.72 -4.39
CA GLU A 87 -3.21 -14.90 -3.69
C GLU A 87 -2.14 -15.98 -3.54
N TYR A 88 -1.21 -16.08 -4.49
CA TYR A 88 0.00 -16.87 -4.33
C TYR A 88 0.87 -16.34 -3.19
N VAL A 89 1.16 -15.03 -3.16
CA VAL A 89 1.98 -14.43 -2.08
C VAL A 89 1.34 -14.66 -0.71
N LYS A 90 0.01 -14.54 -0.57
CA LYS A 90 -0.71 -14.88 0.67
C LYS A 90 -0.53 -16.34 1.12
N GLY A 91 -0.28 -17.25 0.20
CA GLY A 91 0.04 -18.65 0.49
C GLY A 91 1.52 -18.95 0.70
N VAL A 92 2.41 -17.97 0.48
CA VAL A 92 3.85 -18.09 0.76
C VAL A 92 4.17 -17.58 2.16
N ILE A 93 3.71 -16.38 2.49
CA ILE A 93 4.14 -15.68 3.72
C ILE A 93 3.93 -16.47 5.02
N PRO A 94 2.81 -17.18 5.27
CA PRO A 94 2.68 -17.95 6.51
C PRO A 94 3.63 -19.15 6.63
N HIS A 95 4.34 -19.51 5.56
CA HIS A 95 5.29 -20.62 5.53
C HIS A 95 6.75 -20.18 5.43
N GLU A 96 6.99 -18.92 5.11
CA GLU A 96 8.34 -18.32 5.05
C GLU A 96 8.58 -17.36 6.22
N TRP A 97 7.56 -16.64 6.68
CA TRP A 97 7.61 -15.79 7.87
C TRP A 97 6.71 -16.34 8.97
N ILE A 98 7.10 -16.15 10.24
CA ILE A 98 6.28 -16.62 11.37
C ILE A 98 5.08 -15.68 11.53
N PRO A 99 3.82 -16.15 11.45
CA PRO A 99 2.65 -15.27 11.45
C PRO A 99 2.48 -14.37 12.67
N SER A 100 3.11 -14.70 13.79
CA SER A 100 3.09 -13.90 15.03
C SER A 100 4.18 -12.82 15.09
N TRP A 101 4.97 -12.65 14.04
CA TRP A 101 5.99 -11.62 13.95
C TRP A 101 5.39 -10.22 13.74
N HIS A 102 6.23 -9.21 13.95
CA HIS A 102 5.85 -7.81 13.85
C HIS A 102 5.31 -7.50 12.44
N PRO A 103 4.25 -6.67 12.30
CA PRO A 103 3.66 -6.36 10.99
C PRO A 103 4.68 -5.82 9.97
N GLU A 104 5.62 -4.98 10.40
CA GLU A 104 6.69 -4.48 9.53
C GLU A 104 7.63 -5.58 9.02
N ALA A 105 7.90 -6.62 9.83
CA ALA A 105 8.68 -7.77 9.38
C ALA A 105 7.91 -8.59 8.35
N LEU A 106 6.60 -8.81 8.58
CA LEU A 106 5.72 -9.51 7.63
C LEU A 106 5.59 -8.74 6.30
N ARG A 107 5.48 -7.41 6.35
CA ARG A 107 5.44 -6.53 5.16
C ARG A 107 6.75 -6.59 4.36
N ALA A 108 7.90 -6.56 5.04
CA ALA A 108 9.20 -6.72 4.38
C ALA A 108 9.32 -8.10 3.70
N GLY A 109 8.88 -9.16 4.39
CA GLY A 109 8.80 -10.51 3.83
C GLY A 109 7.88 -10.61 2.62
N ALA A 110 6.70 -9.96 2.67
CA ALA A 110 5.75 -9.90 1.55
C ALA A 110 6.38 -9.28 0.30
N ILE A 111 7.06 -8.14 0.43
CA ILE A 111 7.74 -7.48 -0.69
C ILE A 111 8.87 -8.34 -1.26
N ALA A 112 9.67 -8.98 -0.39
CA ALA A 112 10.76 -9.85 -0.83
C ALA A 112 10.25 -11.10 -1.57
N ALA A 113 9.30 -11.84 -0.98
CA ALA A 113 8.70 -13.02 -1.59
C ALA A 113 8.02 -12.72 -2.93
N ARG A 114 7.28 -11.60 -3.00
CA ARG A 114 6.65 -11.12 -4.24
C ARG A 114 7.70 -10.82 -5.31
N SER A 115 8.76 -10.10 -4.94
CA SER A 115 9.83 -9.73 -5.88
C SER A 115 10.63 -10.93 -6.36
N TYR A 116 10.87 -11.90 -5.49
CA TYR A 116 11.53 -13.15 -5.86
C TYR A 116 10.72 -13.91 -6.92
N ALA A 117 9.43 -14.14 -6.67
CA ALA A 117 8.54 -14.77 -7.65
C ALA A 117 8.40 -13.96 -8.94
N ALA A 118 8.27 -12.63 -8.82
CA ALA A 118 8.10 -11.76 -9.98
C ALA A 118 9.34 -11.78 -10.87
N SER A 119 10.54 -11.82 -10.27
CA SER A 119 11.78 -11.95 -11.02
C SER A 119 11.86 -13.24 -11.84
N HIS A 120 11.26 -14.33 -11.36
CA HIS A 120 11.15 -15.57 -12.12
C HIS A 120 10.12 -15.46 -13.23
N ALA A 121 8.89 -15.03 -12.93
CA ALA A 121 7.82 -14.93 -13.92
C ALA A 121 8.19 -13.98 -15.08
N LEU A 122 8.73 -12.80 -14.76
CA LEU A 122 9.20 -11.83 -15.77
C LEU A 122 10.43 -12.33 -16.55
N GLY A 123 11.20 -13.26 -15.96
CA GLY A 123 12.33 -13.91 -16.60
C GLY A 123 11.97 -15.10 -17.51
N GLY A 124 10.68 -15.35 -17.75
CA GLY A 124 10.20 -16.51 -18.53
C GLY A 124 9.91 -17.76 -17.69
N GLY A 125 9.99 -17.63 -16.36
CA GLY A 125 9.82 -18.68 -15.37
C GLY A 125 11.12 -19.37 -15.00
N ARG A 126 11.12 -20.09 -13.88
CA ARG A 126 12.24 -20.96 -13.51
C ARG A 126 12.34 -22.19 -14.43
N TRP A 127 11.19 -22.63 -14.95
CA TRP A 127 11.05 -23.71 -15.92
C TRP A 127 10.09 -23.29 -17.03
N ASP A 128 10.20 -23.90 -18.21
CA ASP A 128 9.36 -23.55 -19.37
C ASP A 128 7.85 -23.57 -19.04
N CYS A 129 7.42 -24.52 -18.21
CA CYS A 129 6.02 -24.69 -17.82
C CYS A 129 5.62 -23.94 -16.54
N ALA A 130 6.55 -23.48 -15.70
CA ALA A 130 6.25 -22.95 -14.38
C ALA A 130 7.23 -21.87 -13.93
N ASP A 131 6.71 -20.84 -13.27
CA ASP A 131 7.51 -19.73 -12.77
C ASP A 131 8.25 -20.11 -11.50
N VAL A 132 7.55 -20.83 -10.61
CA VAL A 132 8.01 -21.25 -9.28
C VAL A 132 7.46 -22.64 -8.93
N ASP A 133 7.98 -23.26 -7.88
CA ASP A 133 7.44 -24.49 -7.28
C ASP A 133 6.76 -24.19 -5.94
N ASP A 134 6.08 -25.18 -5.37
CA ASP A 134 5.44 -25.09 -4.05
C ASP A 134 6.35 -25.49 -2.87
N GLY A 135 7.65 -25.68 -3.14
CA GLY A 135 8.64 -26.19 -2.21
C GLY A 135 9.85 -25.29 -2.02
N THR A 136 10.83 -25.80 -1.27
CA THR A 136 12.04 -25.05 -0.87
C THR A 136 13.04 -24.82 -2.01
N VAL A 137 12.73 -25.25 -3.23
CA VAL A 137 13.59 -25.01 -4.39
C VAL A 137 13.47 -23.54 -4.80
N THR A 138 12.26 -22.99 -4.79
CA THR A 138 11.96 -21.56 -4.90
C THR A 138 11.52 -20.99 -3.55
N GLN A 139 10.24 -21.09 -3.22
CA GLN A 139 9.66 -20.66 -1.95
C GLN A 139 8.45 -21.53 -1.61
N VAL A 140 8.26 -21.81 -0.33
CA VAL A 140 7.22 -22.72 0.14
C VAL A 140 5.86 -22.05 -0.04
N TYR A 141 5.03 -22.62 -0.91
CA TYR A 141 3.65 -22.21 -1.12
C TYR A 141 2.69 -23.30 -0.64
N ARG A 142 1.63 -22.91 0.07
CA ARG A 142 0.50 -23.78 0.42
C ARG A 142 -0.83 -23.04 0.28
N ASP A 143 -1.92 -23.78 0.33
CA ASP A 143 -3.28 -23.22 0.27
C ASP A 143 -3.76 -22.66 1.62
N ASP A 144 -3.04 -22.97 2.71
CA ASP A 144 -3.32 -22.41 4.03
C ASP A 144 -3.04 -20.89 4.07
N ARG A 145 -3.82 -20.15 4.85
CA ARG A 145 -3.71 -18.69 5.01
C ARG A 145 -3.72 -18.33 6.49
N ALA A 146 -3.01 -17.27 6.87
CA ALA A 146 -3.08 -16.68 8.19
C ALA A 146 -3.38 -15.18 8.07
N GLU A 147 -4.29 -14.66 8.91
CA GLU A 147 -4.76 -13.28 8.80
C GLU A 147 -3.61 -12.25 8.89
N PRO A 148 -2.68 -12.31 9.87
CA PRO A 148 -1.65 -11.27 9.99
C PRO A 148 -0.73 -11.21 8.76
N THR A 149 -0.46 -12.37 8.16
CA THR A 149 0.35 -12.47 6.95
C THR A 149 -0.43 -12.00 5.72
N SER A 150 -1.72 -12.32 5.61
CA SER A 150 -2.56 -11.83 4.51
C SER A 150 -2.70 -10.31 4.56
N ALA A 151 -2.91 -9.73 5.74
CA ALA A 151 -2.99 -8.29 5.93
C ALA A 151 -1.67 -7.58 5.54
N ALA A 152 -0.52 -8.19 5.82
CA ALA A 152 0.78 -7.66 5.38
C ALA A 152 0.98 -7.72 3.87
N VAL A 153 0.48 -8.78 3.21
CA VAL A 153 0.47 -8.89 1.74
C VAL A 153 -0.43 -7.81 1.13
N ASP A 154 -1.65 -7.66 1.64
CA ASP A 154 -2.61 -6.66 1.16
C ASP A 154 -2.09 -5.23 1.36
N ALA A 155 -1.49 -4.93 2.53
CA ALA A 155 -0.90 -3.61 2.81
C ALA A 155 0.33 -3.26 1.95
N THR A 156 0.93 -4.26 1.30
CA THR A 156 2.09 -4.08 0.40
C THR A 156 1.79 -4.52 -1.03
N ARG A 157 0.51 -4.59 -1.39
CA ARG A 157 0.06 -5.06 -2.71
C ARG A 157 0.82 -4.35 -3.83
N GLY A 158 1.35 -5.14 -4.77
CA GLY A 158 2.09 -4.64 -5.93
C GLY A 158 3.49 -4.11 -5.63
N GLN A 159 3.88 -3.88 -4.37
CA GLN A 159 5.20 -3.35 -4.04
C GLN A 159 6.30 -4.38 -4.30
N LEU A 160 7.34 -3.94 -5.01
CA LEU A 160 8.49 -4.74 -5.40
C LEU A 160 9.80 -4.13 -4.90
N VAL A 161 10.86 -4.95 -4.86
CA VAL A 161 12.23 -4.47 -4.71
C VAL A 161 12.75 -4.12 -6.10
N VAL A 162 12.94 -2.83 -6.38
CA VAL A 162 13.30 -2.35 -7.72
C VAL A 162 14.65 -1.64 -7.70
N ARG A 163 15.46 -1.93 -8.70
CA ARG A 163 16.76 -1.30 -8.94
C ARG A 163 16.94 -1.05 -10.42
N ASP A 164 17.30 0.17 -10.79
CA ASP A 164 17.55 0.56 -12.19
C ASP A 164 16.39 0.16 -13.12
N GLY A 165 15.14 0.32 -12.66
CA GLY A 165 13.94 -0.04 -13.41
C GLY A 165 13.65 -1.55 -13.52
N ASN A 166 14.39 -2.41 -12.81
CA ASN A 166 14.23 -3.87 -12.87
C ASN A 166 13.86 -4.45 -11.50
N VAL A 167 13.05 -5.52 -11.50
CA VAL A 167 12.77 -6.27 -10.27
C VAL A 167 14.03 -6.99 -9.83
N VAL A 168 14.44 -6.73 -8.59
CA VAL A 168 15.53 -7.46 -7.95
C VAL A 168 15.04 -8.85 -7.59
N ARG A 169 15.81 -9.88 -7.95
CA ARG A 169 15.62 -11.24 -7.41
C ARG A 169 15.91 -11.23 -5.92
N ALA A 170 14.86 -10.99 -5.14
CA ALA A 170 14.93 -10.70 -3.72
C ALA A 170 15.06 -11.97 -2.88
N GLU A 171 16.25 -12.58 -2.94
CA GLU A 171 16.56 -13.77 -2.13
C GLU A 171 16.49 -13.47 -0.63
N TYR A 172 16.15 -14.49 0.16
CA TYR A 172 16.08 -14.40 1.61
C TYR A 172 16.44 -15.73 2.26
N SER A 173 16.91 -15.69 3.51
CA SER A 173 17.19 -16.87 4.31
C SER A 173 16.88 -16.66 5.78
N ALA A 174 16.76 -17.73 6.55
CA ALA A 174 16.31 -17.64 7.93
C ALA A 174 17.23 -16.80 8.81
N GLU A 175 18.54 -17.04 8.74
CA GLU A 175 19.52 -16.47 9.66
C GLU A 175 20.85 -16.22 8.92
N ASN A 176 21.40 -14.99 9.01
CA ASN A 176 22.59 -14.59 8.24
C ASN A 176 23.90 -14.74 9.03
N GLY A 177 23.85 -14.70 10.37
CA GLY A 177 25.01 -14.81 11.25
C GLY A 177 25.85 -13.53 11.40
N GLY A 178 25.27 -12.36 11.12
CA GLY A 178 25.97 -11.08 11.04
C GLY A 178 25.96 -10.58 9.61
N ARG A 179 27.12 -10.46 8.97
CA ARG A 179 27.21 -9.98 7.58
C ARG A 179 26.63 -10.99 6.56
N THR A 180 25.83 -10.50 5.62
CA THR A 180 25.28 -11.31 4.51
C THR A 180 26.39 -11.73 3.54
N GLU A 181 26.13 -12.73 2.68
CA GLU A 181 27.04 -13.13 1.59
C GLU A 181 27.31 -12.00 0.58
N HIS A 182 26.45 -10.97 0.54
CA HIS A 182 26.58 -9.81 -0.34
C HIS A 182 27.14 -8.57 0.37
N ASP A 183 27.89 -8.76 1.46
CA ASP A 183 28.58 -7.68 2.16
C ASP A 183 27.66 -6.59 2.75
N VAL A 184 26.42 -6.96 3.06
CA VAL A 184 25.50 -6.12 3.85
C VAL A 184 25.67 -6.47 5.33
N ASP A 185 25.89 -5.47 6.17
CA ASP A 185 25.98 -5.64 7.63
C ASP A 185 24.59 -5.88 8.22
N ASP A 186 24.38 -7.00 8.91
CA ASP A 186 23.15 -7.28 9.65
C ASP A 186 23.50 -7.57 11.13
N PRO A 187 23.77 -6.51 11.92
CA PRO A 187 24.15 -6.64 13.32
C PRO A 187 23.07 -7.27 14.20
N THR A 188 21.81 -7.30 13.75
CA THR A 188 20.73 -7.95 14.50
C THR A 188 20.92 -9.46 14.59
N CYS A 189 21.70 -10.03 13.67
CA CYS A 189 21.99 -11.44 13.56
C CYS A 189 23.43 -11.79 13.96
N GLU A 190 24.20 -10.83 14.49
CA GLU A 190 25.60 -11.04 14.85
C GLU A 190 25.77 -12.18 15.86
N GLY A 191 26.69 -13.10 15.57
CA GLY A 191 27.00 -14.24 16.44
C GLY A 191 25.98 -15.40 16.41
N THR A 192 24.98 -15.36 15.54
CA THR A 192 24.11 -16.54 15.29
C THR A 192 24.75 -17.48 14.28
N GLU A 193 24.34 -18.75 14.29
CA GLU A 193 24.69 -19.68 13.22
C GLU A 193 23.89 -19.36 11.96
N ARG A 194 24.55 -19.21 10.82
CA ARG A 194 23.89 -18.99 9.53
C ARG A 194 22.97 -20.18 9.21
N PHE A 195 21.70 -19.91 8.98
CA PHE A 195 20.71 -20.90 8.58
C PHE A 195 20.07 -20.51 7.25
N GLY A 196 20.48 -21.23 6.20
CA GLY A 196 20.17 -20.91 4.80
C GLY A 196 21.42 -20.40 4.07
N HIS A 197 21.23 -19.82 2.88
CA HIS A 197 22.36 -19.38 2.06
C HIS A 197 23.00 -18.09 2.57
N GLY A 198 22.27 -17.25 3.30
CA GLY A 198 22.78 -15.98 3.83
C GLY A 198 22.85 -14.86 2.79
N ARG A 199 22.10 -14.99 1.69
CA ARG A 199 22.08 -13.98 0.62
C ARG A 199 20.96 -13.01 0.92
N ARG A 200 21.29 -11.72 1.03
CA ARG A 200 20.34 -10.62 1.16
C ARG A 200 19.50 -10.74 2.44
N MET A 201 18.17 -10.78 2.33
CA MET A 201 17.28 -10.54 3.46
C MET A 201 17.33 -11.66 4.50
N CYS A 202 17.53 -11.29 5.77
CA CYS A 202 17.39 -12.19 6.90
C CYS A 202 15.97 -12.20 7.43
N GLN A 203 15.31 -13.37 7.49
CA GLN A 203 13.97 -13.48 8.08
C GLN A 203 13.99 -13.06 9.56
N TRP A 204 14.87 -13.66 10.37
CA TRP A 204 15.01 -13.27 11.77
C TRP A 204 15.48 -11.82 11.93
N GLY A 205 16.35 -11.35 11.05
CA GLY A 205 16.80 -9.98 11.06
C GLY A 205 15.67 -8.99 10.80
N THR A 206 14.71 -9.27 9.89
CA THR A 206 13.53 -8.40 9.72
C THR A 206 12.70 -8.29 11.00
N GLN A 207 12.48 -9.41 11.71
CA GLN A 207 11.79 -9.39 13.00
C GLN A 207 12.53 -8.53 14.03
N ARG A 208 13.85 -8.70 14.13
CA ARG A 208 14.69 -8.01 15.12
C ARG A 208 14.82 -6.51 14.83
N TRP A 209 15.00 -6.14 13.57
CA TRP A 209 14.93 -4.74 13.13
C TRP A 209 13.58 -4.11 13.43
N ALA A 210 12.48 -4.85 13.24
CA ALA A 210 11.13 -4.34 13.47
C ALA A 210 10.83 -4.02 14.94
N ILE A 211 11.57 -4.60 15.89
CA ILE A 211 11.37 -4.41 17.34
C ILE A 211 12.55 -3.74 18.04
N GLY A 212 13.64 -3.43 17.32
CA GLY A 212 14.83 -2.81 17.91
C GLY A 212 15.66 -3.74 18.80
N GLU A 213 15.64 -5.05 18.52
CA GLU A 213 16.39 -6.06 19.28
C GLU A 213 17.48 -6.72 18.42
N CYS A 214 18.34 -7.54 19.04
CA CYS A 214 19.31 -8.38 18.34
C CYS A 214 19.34 -9.78 18.96
N ALA A 215 19.92 -10.74 18.26
CA ALA A 215 20.01 -12.12 18.72
C ALA A 215 20.83 -12.28 20.01
N ASN A 216 21.93 -11.53 20.13
CA ASN A 216 22.93 -11.70 21.18
C ASN A 216 23.25 -10.36 21.87
N PRO A 217 22.58 -10.01 22.98
CA PRO A 217 22.85 -8.80 23.73
C PRO A 217 24.23 -8.83 24.43
N PRO A 218 24.90 -7.68 24.64
CA PRO A 218 24.46 -6.33 24.25
C PRO A 218 24.58 -6.10 22.74
N CYS A 219 23.55 -5.51 22.16
CA CYS A 219 23.48 -5.24 20.72
C CYS A 219 24.39 -4.06 20.35
N ASP A 220 25.22 -4.23 19.32
CA ASP A 220 25.90 -3.12 18.64
C ASP A 220 25.25 -2.91 17.27
N PHE A 221 24.28 -1.99 17.21
CA PHE A 221 23.61 -1.63 15.96
C PHE A 221 24.45 -0.70 15.07
N GLY A 222 25.67 -0.34 15.50
CA GLY A 222 26.55 0.57 14.78
C GLY A 222 25.84 1.86 14.36
N ALA A 223 26.02 2.25 13.10
CA ALA A 223 25.45 3.47 12.54
C ALA A 223 23.92 3.41 12.32
N PHE A 224 23.30 2.22 12.40
CA PHE A 224 21.87 2.04 12.12
C PHE A 224 20.98 2.40 13.32
N GLY A 225 21.53 2.38 14.53
CA GLY A 225 20.81 2.65 15.77
C GLY A 225 19.82 1.55 16.17
N ALA A 226 19.43 1.53 17.44
CA ALA A 226 18.56 0.51 18.02
C ALA A 226 17.06 0.73 17.74
N GLU A 227 16.67 1.87 17.20
CA GLU A 227 15.26 2.19 16.97
C GLU A 227 14.60 1.20 15.99
N PRO A 228 13.34 0.79 16.25
CA PRO A 228 12.54 -0.02 15.34
C PRO A 228 12.55 0.50 13.91
N LYS A 229 12.63 -0.41 12.93
CA LYS A 229 12.69 -0.09 11.50
C LYS A 229 11.39 -0.43 10.80
N THR A 230 11.08 0.35 9.76
CA THR A 230 9.98 0.07 8.83
C THR A 230 10.36 -1.01 7.82
N HIS A 231 9.36 -1.63 7.20
CA HIS A 231 9.54 -2.61 6.13
C HIS A 231 10.32 -2.04 4.94
N THR A 232 10.08 -0.78 4.58
CA THR A 232 10.80 -0.09 3.50
C THR A 232 12.28 0.04 3.83
N TRP A 233 12.61 0.46 5.05
CA TRP A 233 13.99 0.54 5.51
C TRP A 233 14.67 -0.84 5.47
N MET A 234 13.98 -1.88 5.95
CA MET A 234 14.53 -3.25 5.94
C MET A 234 14.83 -3.72 4.52
N VAL A 235 13.91 -3.49 3.57
CA VAL A 235 14.13 -3.82 2.16
C VAL A 235 15.36 -3.09 1.62
N GLU A 236 15.43 -1.77 1.78
CA GLU A 236 16.55 -0.97 1.26
C GLU A 236 17.89 -1.34 1.89
N HIS A 237 17.88 -1.69 3.19
CA HIS A 237 19.03 -2.18 3.92
C HIS A 237 19.55 -3.50 3.34
N TYR A 238 18.69 -4.52 3.18
CA TYR A 238 19.10 -5.84 2.67
C TYR A 238 19.37 -5.84 1.16
N PHE A 239 18.86 -4.85 0.42
CA PHE A 239 19.05 -4.70 -1.01
C PHE A 239 19.65 -3.34 -1.38
N PRO A 240 20.90 -3.00 -0.97
CA PRO A 240 21.46 -1.66 -1.12
C PRO A 240 21.43 -1.14 -2.56
N GLY A 241 20.91 0.08 -2.75
CA GLY A 241 20.72 0.69 -4.07
C GLY A 241 19.47 0.22 -4.81
N ALA A 242 18.66 -0.65 -4.21
CA ALA A 242 17.26 -0.82 -4.58
C ALA A 242 16.39 0.09 -3.71
N ALA A 243 15.17 0.33 -4.18
CA ALA A 243 14.10 0.95 -3.41
C ALA A 243 12.89 0.02 -3.40
N VAL A 244 11.97 0.25 -2.46
CA VAL A 244 10.61 -0.25 -2.64
C VAL A 244 9.99 0.57 -3.76
N GLY A 245 9.83 -0.08 -4.92
CA GLY A 245 9.40 0.52 -6.17
C GLY A 245 8.66 -0.52 -7.02
N GLY A 246 8.29 -0.17 -8.25
CA GLY A 246 7.26 -0.98 -8.93
C GLY A 246 5.90 -0.64 -8.32
N GLY A 247 5.55 0.64 -8.36
CA GLY A 247 4.16 1.03 -8.18
C GLY A 247 3.43 0.83 -9.49
N PRO A 248 2.12 0.62 -9.45
CA PRO A 248 1.41 -0.48 -8.82
C PRO A 248 0.99 -1.44 -9.97
N HIS A 249 0.30 -2.57 -9.74
CA HIS A 249 -0.88 -2.73 -10.62
C HIS A 249 -1.58 -1.39 -10.49
N GLU A 250 -1.89 -0.61 -11.55
CA GLU A 250 -2.85 0.51 -11.45
C GLU A 250 -3.69 0.23 -10.22
N VAL A 251 -3.47 0.95 -9.10
CA VAL A 251 -4.16 0.59 -7.85
C VAL A 251 -5.57 0.67 -8.34
N GLU A 252 -6.23 -0.48 -8.53
CA GLU A 252 -7.54 -0.54 -9.15
C GLU A 252 -8.29 0.50 -8.37
N PRO A 253 -8.62 1.67 -8.98
CA PRO A 253 -8.81 2.86 -8.19
C PRO A 253 -9.83 2.51 -7.13
N CYS A 254 -9.45 2.64 -5.85
CA CYS A 254 -10.35 2.30 -4.75
C CYS A 254 -11.72 2.96 -5.00
N GLU A 255 -11.66 4.15 -5.59
CA GLU A 255 -12.72 4.85 -6.30
C GLU A 255 -12.07 5.84 -7.29
N THR A 256 -12.58 5.98 -8.51
CA THR A 256 -12.16 7.03 -9.45
C THR A 256 -13.09 8.24 -9.34
N LEU A 257 -12.52 9.40 -9.01
CA LEU A 257 -13.24 10.67 -9.03
C LEU A 257 -13.57 11.07 -10.47
N GLY A 258 -14.84 11.41 -10.70
CA GLY A 258 -15.31 11.90 -11.99
C GLY A 258 -14.67 13.24 -12.39
N PRO A 259 -14.94 13.71 -13.62
CA PRO A 259 -14.33 14.93 -14.15
C PRO A 259 -14.63 16.17 -13.31
N ASP A 260 -15.71 16.24 -12.53
CA ASP A 260 -16.01 17.38 -11.67
C ASP A 260 -15.39 17.29 -10.26
N GLY A 261 -14.76 16.15 -9.94
CA GLY A 261 -14.35 15.77 -8.59
C GLY A 261 -15.41 14.94 -7.87
N GLY A 262 -15.37 14.93 -6.53
CA GLY A 262 -16.21 14.08 -5.70
C GLY A 262 -15.89 14.20 -4.21
N VAL A 263 -16.51 13.36 -3.39
CA VAL A 263 -16.27 13.25 -1.95
C VAL A 263 -15.83 11.83 -1.64
N LEU A 264 -14.71 11.69 -0.92
CA LEU A 264 -14.24 10.43 -0.35
C LEU A 264 -14.50 10.45 1.15
N GLU A 265 -15.16 9.40 1.65
CA GLU A 265 -15.43 9.19 3.08
C GLU A 265 -14.33 8.30 3.70
N GLU A 266 -14.03 8.50 4.98
CA GLU A 266 -13.14 7.68 5.80
C GLU A 266 -13.61 6.22 5.98
N SER A 267 -14.90 5.97 5.81
CA SER A 267 -15.49 4.64 5.75
C SER A 267 -15.37 3.99 4.37
N GLY A 268 -14.93 4.77 3.37
CA GLY A 268 -14.80 4.38 1.98
C GLY A 268 -13.52 3.58 1.68
N PRO A 269 -13.45 2.96 0.49
CA PRO A 269 -12.33 2.10 0.11
C PRO A 269 -11.01 2.85 -0.10
N CYS A 270 -11.05 4.19 -0.20
CA CYS A 270 -9.88 5.04 -0.43
C CYS A 270 -9.23 5.58 0.84
N PHE A 271 -9.78 5.27 2.00
CA PHE A 271 -9.22 5.68 3.28
C PHE A 271 -8.46 4.54 3.96
N GLU A 272 -7.29 4.87 4.50
CA GLU A 272 -6.49 3.96 5.30
C GLU A 272 -5.96 4.64 6.56
N ALA A 273 -6.00 3.92 7.68
CA ALA A 273 -5.47 4.34 8.97
C ALA A 273 -4.25 3.47 9.35
N PHE A 274 -3.15 4.12 9.72
CA PHE A 274 -1.87 3.50 10.03
C PHE A 274 -1.46 3.77 11.49
N GLY A 275 -0.51 2.98 11.98
CA GLY A 275 -0.07 3.01 13.38
C GLY A 275 -0.80 2.00 14.28
N PRO A 276 -0.58 2.03 15.60
CA PRO A 276 -1.18 1.07 16.52
C PRO A 276 -2.71 1.23 16.58
N GLY A 277 -3.44 0.15 16.33
CA GLY A 277 -4.90 0.13 16.26
C GLY A 277 -5.61 0.54 17.56
N GLU A 278 -4.96 0.41 18.71
CA GLU A 278 -5.52 0.78 20.02
C GLU A 278 -5.70 2.29 20.21
N TYR A 279 -5.04 3.11 19.39
CA TYR A 279 -5.12 4.58 19.41
C TYR A 279 -6.05 5.14 18.32
N TRP A 280 -6.67 4.27 17.51
CA TRP A 280 -7.75 4.64 16.59
C TRP A 280 -9.11 4.48 17.28
N ARG A 281 -9.95 5.49 17.11
CA ARG A 281 -11.31 5.55 17.67
C ARG A 281 -12.30 5.87 16.56
N PHE A 282 -13.51 5.38 16.72
CA PHE A 282 -14.58 5.48 15.73
C PHE A 282 -15.83 6.02 16.42
N GLU A 283 -16.56 6.86 15.70
CA GLU A 283 -17.85 7.39 16.14
C GLU A 283 -18.89 7.21 15.02
N ASP A 284 -20.16 7.01 15.40
CA ASP A 284 -21.28 6.80 14.48
C ASP A 284 -21.97 8.13 14.09
N PHE A 285 -21.20 9.22 13.99
CA PHE A 285 -21.64 10.53 13.52
C PHE A 285 -20.48 11.24 12.79
N GLY A 286 -20.80 12.21 11.94
CA GLY A 286 -19.85 12.87 11.04
C GLY A 286 -20.50 13.09 9.67
N HIS A 287 -19.70 13.50 8.69
CA HIS A 287 -20.10 13.40 7.29
C HIS A 287 -20.22 11.91 6.90
N GLY A 288 -21.10 11.56 5.97
CA GLY A 288 -21.35 10.15 5.61
C GLY A 288 -21.99 9.27 6.71
N GLY A 289 -22.06 9.73 7.96
CA GLY A 289 -22.62 9.01 9.11
C GLY A 289 -21.59 8.38 10.05
N SER A 290 -20.29 8.64 9.87
CA SER A 290 -19.24 8.18 10.77
C SER A 290 -18.06 9.16 10.77
N LEU A 291 -17.15 8.99 11.74
CA LEU A 291 -15.82 9.58 11.68
C LEU A 291 -14.81 8.69 12.40
N THR A 292 -13.54 8.86 12.05
CA THR A 292 -12.40 8.23 12.72
C THR A 292 -11.52 9.29 13.35
N TRP A 293 -10.94 9.00 14.52
CA TRP A 293 -10.06 9.95 15.18
C TRP A 293 -8.92 9.29 15.96
N THR A 294 -7.84 10.03 16.12
CA THR A 294 -6.72 9.69 17.02
C THR A 294 -6.34 10.89 17.88
N ASN A 295 -5.58 10.67 18.93
CA ASN A 295 -5.05 11.77 19.74
C ASN A 295 -3.77 12.31 19.09
N ALA A 296 -3.60 13.63 19.11
CA ALA A 296 -2.32 14.23 18.80
C ALA A 296 -1.24 13.66 19.72
N PHE A 297 -0.04 13.46 19.17
CA PHE A 297 1.09 12.84 19.85
C PHE A 297 2.30 13.78 19.84
N ALA A 298 2.83 14.11 21.01
CA ALA A 298 3.99 15.00 21.12
C ALA A 298 5.26 14.25 20.71
N SER A 299 5.68 14.40 19.46
CA SER A 299 6.76 13.63 18.82
C SER A 299 7.29 14.35 17.59
N GLU A 300 8.53 14.07 17.20
CA GLU A 300 9.11 14.53 15.93
C GLU A 300 8.60 13.73 14.72
N THR A 301 8.03 12.55 14.95
CA THR A 301 7.51 11.66 13.90
C THR A 301 6.10 11.15 14.25
N PRO A 302 5.24 10.89 13.25
CA PRO A 302 3.89 10.35 13.49
C PRO A 302 3.93 8.95 14.12
N SER A 303 3.02 8.72 15.08
CA SER A 303 2.72 7.39 15.63
C SER A 303 1.56 6.77 14.86
N ASN A 304 0.45 7.51 14.79
CA ASN A 304 -0.73 7.22 14.01
C ASN A 304 -0.87 8.26 12.89
N TRP A 305 -1.27 7.83 11.70
CA TRP A 305 -1.50 8.72 10.58
C TRP A 305 -2.47 8.07 9.61
N SER A 306 -3.11 8.87 8.76
CA SER A 306 -4.04 8.35 7.77
C SER A 306 -3.71 8.81 6.37
N ARG A 307 -4.37 8.17 5.42
CA ARG A 307 -4.32 8.51 4.01
C ARG A 307 -5.70 8.45 3.37
N PHE A 308 -6.00 9.45 2.55
CA PHE A 308 -6.96 9.34 1.45
C PHE A 308 -6.19 9.25 0.13
N SER A 309 -6.35 8.13 -0.58
CA SER A 309 -5.79 7.93 -1.91
C SER A 309 -6.72 8.54 -2.96
N LEU A 310 -6.20 9.41 -3.82
CA LEU A 310 -6.99 10.12 -4.83
C LEU A 310 -6.69 9.55 -6.21
N PHE A 311 -7.74 9.27 -6.99
CA PHE A 311 -7.64 8.84 -8.38
C PHE A 311 -8.60 9.68 -9.22
N PHE A 312 -8.10 10.23 -10.33
CA PHE A 312 -8.86 11.16 -11.16
C PHE A 312 -9.11 10.58 -12.53
N ALA A 313 -10.35 10.68 -13.02
CA ALA A 313 -10.69 10.31 -14.39
C ALA A 313 -9.98 11.20 -15.43
N GLU A 314 -9.67 12.45 -15.05
CA GLU A 314 -8.98 13.42 -15.89
C GLU A 314 -8.03 14.29 -15.06
N PRO A 315 -6.83 14.61 -15.58
CA PRO A 315 -5.96 15.63 -14.99
C PRO A 315 -6.66 16.99 -14.88
N GLY A 316 -6.29 17.77 -13.86
CA GLY A 316 -6.75 19.14 -13.72
C GLY A 316 -6.45 19.76 -12.37
N ARG A 317 -6.85 21.03 -12.24
CA ARG A 317 -6.76 21.79 -10.99
C ARG A 317 -8.01 21.57 -10.14
N TYR A 318 -7.79 21.09 -8.92
CA TYR A 318 -8.85 20.82 -7.95
C TYR A 318 -8.62 21.63 -6.69
N ARG A 319 -9.70 22.16 -6.12
CA ARG A 319 -9.72 22.60 -4.72
C ARG A 319 -9.91 21.38 -3.83
N VAL A 320 -9.04 21.23 -2.86
CA VAL A 320 -9.08 20.17 -1.84
C VAL A 320 -9.70 20.75 -0.58
N GLU A 321 -10.71 20.07 -0.05
CA GLU A 321 -11.36 20.43 1.21
C GLU A 321 -11.48 19.20 2.10
N VAL A 322 -11.38 19.40 3.41
CA VAL A 322 -11.66 18.36 4.41
C VAL A 322 -12.90 18.74 5.21
N TYR A 323 -13.66 17.74 5.63
CA TYR A 323 -14.77 17.96 6.53
C TYR A 323 -14.30 17.93 7.99
N VAL A 324 -14.64 18.96 8.75
CA VAL A 324 -14.35 19.09 10.18
C VAL A 324 -15.67 19.04 10.94
N GLU A 325 -15.89 17.95 11.68
CA GLU A 325 -17.11 17.78 12.47
C GLU A 325 -17.22 18.88 13.56
N PRO A 326 -18.29 19.71 13.53
CA PRO A 326 -18.39 20.89 14.38
C PRO A 326 -18.26 20.57 15.88
N GLY A 327 -17.24 21.14 16.52
CA GLY A 327 -17.02 21.01 17.96
C GLY A 327 -16.44 19.66 18.42
N PHE A 328 -16.12 18.75 17.50
CA PHE A 328 -15.47 17.49 17.83
C PHE A 328 -13.93 17.57 17.71
N GLY A 329 -13.44 18.25 16.67
CA GLY A 329 -12.04 18.56 16.46
C GLY A 329 -11.38 19.26 17.65
N GLY A 330 -10.26 18.71 18.13
CA GLY A 330 -9.61 19.17 19.36
C GLY A 330 -8.24 19.81 19.17
N HIS A 331 -7.57 19.58 18.04
CA HIS A 331 -6.20 20.02 17.79
C HIS A 331 -6.10 21.26 16.88
N THR A 332 -5.02 22.03 17.04
CA THR A 332 -4.85 23.39 16.47
C THR A 332 -3.87 23.51 15.33
N ALA A 333 -2.98 22.54 15.22
CA ALA A 333 -1.85 22.57 14.30
C ALA A 333 -1.69 21.20 13.65
N ILE A 334 -2.79 20.72 13.05
CA ILE A 334 -2.80 19.42 12.38
C ILE A 334 -2.06 19.57 11.06
N ASP A 335 -1.04 18.74 10.87
CA ASP A 335 -0.23 18.74 9.64
C ASP A 335 -0.92 17.88 8.57
N TYR A 336 -1.56 18.55 7.63
CA TYR A 336 -2.07 17.95 6.40
C TYR A 336 -1.00 18.01 5.32
N GLU A 337 -0.68 16.87 4.72
CA GLU A 337 0.19 16.79 3.55
C GLU A 337 -0.66 16.41 2.32
N ILE A 338 -0.55 17.20 1.25
CA ILE A 338 -1.25 16.98 -0.01
C ILE A 338 -0.20 16.67 -1.07
N THR A 339 -0.16 15.43 -1.55
CA THR A 339 0.70 15.03 -2.67
C THR A 339 -0.06 15.27 -3.96
N HIS A 340 0.51 16.08 -4.84
CA HIS A 340 -0.07 16.50 -6.11
C HIS A 340 1.01 16.59 -7.20
N ALA A 341 0.67 16.95 -8.44
CA ALA A 341 1.59 16.91 -9.58
C ALA A 341 2.84 17.81 -9.41
N GLY A 342 2.74 18.84 -8.56
CA GLY A 342 3.81 19.79 -8.25
C GLY A 342 4.67 19.41 -7.04
N GLY A 343 4.42 18.27 -6.39
CA GLY A 343 5.09 17.83 -5.17
C GLY A 343 4.14 17.75 -3.97
N VAL A 344 4.67 17.99 -2.77
CA VAL A 344 3.91 17.90 -1.51
C VAL A 344 3.66 19.30 -0.96
N ALA A 345 2.38 19.66 -0.79
CA ALA A 345 1.97 20.86 -0.06
C ALA A 345 1.64 20.50 1.39
N ARG A 346 2.02 21.37 2.33
CA ARG A 346 1.70 21.20 3.76
C ARG A 346 0.79 22.30 4.25
N VAL A 347 -0.23 21.93 5.00
CA VAL A 347 -1.21 22.86 5.58
C VAL A 347 -1.43 22.55 7.04
N ALA A 348 -1.15 23.53 7.90
CA ALA A 348 -1.54 23.47 9.30
C ALA A 348 -2.99 23.92 9.46
N LEU A 349 -3.85 23.05 10.01
CA LEU A 349 -5.27 23.35 10.24
C LEU A 349 -5.63 23.35 11.74
N ASP A 350 -6.38 24.37 12.17
CA ASP A 350 -7.03 24.43 13.50
C ASP A 350 -8.45 23.86 13.44
N GLN A 351 -8.61 22.60 13.81
CA GLN A 351 -9.91 21.92 13.83
C GLN A 351 -10.82 22.35 14.99
N ARG A 352 -10.33 23.11 15.99
CA ARG A 352 -11.20 23.67 17.02
C ARG A 352 -11.98 24.88 16.52
N ALA A 353 -11.37 25.63 15.61
CA ALA A 353 -11.91 26.87 15.06
C ALA A 353 -12.63 26.65 13.71
N ALA A 354 -12.46 25.48 13.12
CA ALA A 354 -13.04 25.13 11.84
C ALA A 354 -14.28 24.21 11.99
N SER A 355 -15.17 24.26 11.01
CA SER A 355 -16.41 23.47 11.02
C SER A 355 -16.93 23.31 9.60
N GLY A 356 -17.42 22.13 9.26
CA GLY A 356 -17.88 21.80 7.92
C GLY A 356 -16.71 21.66 6.93
N TRP A 357 -16.92 22.03 5.67
CA TRP A 357 -15.90 21.94 4.63
C TRP A 357 -14.87 23.06 4.74
N VAL A 358 -13.60 22.68 4.88
CA VAL A 358 -12.47 23.59 5.06
C VAL A 358 -11.45 23.35 3.96
N SER A 359 -11.06 24.40 3.23
CA SER A 359 -10.10 24.26 2.14
C SER A 359 -8.68 24.08 2.65
N LEU A 360 -8.00 23.09 2.09
CA LEU A 360 -6.56 22.87 2.21
C LEU A 360 -5.77 23.49 1.04
N GLY A 361 -6.45 24.16 0.11
CA GLY A 361 -5.81 24.80 -1.05
C GLY A 361 -6.29 24.26 -2.39
N GLU A 362 -5.63 24.74 -3.43
CA GLU A 362 -5.91 24.41 -4.83
C GLU A 362 -4.64 23.85 -5.45
N HIS A 363 -4.73 22.64 -6.02
CA HIS A 363 -3.59 21.89 -6.51
C HIS A 363 -3.89 21.28 -7.88
N ASP A 364 -2.86 21.19 -8.71
CA ASP A 364 -2.91 20.47 -9.97
C ASP A 364 -2.62 18.98 -9.70
N PHE A 365 -3.51 18.12 -10.19
CA PHE A 365 -3.38 16.67 -10.13
C PHE A 365 -3.31 16.11 -11.55
N ASP A 366 -2.48 15.08 -11.74
CA ASP A 366 -2.49 14.26 -12.93
C ASP A 366 -3.60 13.20 -12.79
N ASP A 367 -3.28 11.91 -12.84
CA ASP A 367 -4.23 10.80 -12.65
C ASP A 367 -4.37 10.35 -11.18
N ALA A 368 -3.46 10.75 -10.29
CA ALA A 368 -3.49 10.37 -8.88
C ALA A 368 -2.95 11.45 -7.91
N GLY A 369 -3.24 11.27 -6.62
CA GLY A 369 -2.76 12.11 -5.52
C GLY A 369 -3.00 11.51 -4.14
N GLU A 370 -2.64 12.24 -3.09
CA GLU A 370 -2.80 11.80 -1.69
C GLU A 370 -3.18 12.99 -0.80
N VAL A 371 -4.10 12.77 0.15
CA VAL A 371 -4.24 13.64 1.34
C VAL A 371 -3.89 12.82 2.56
N ARG A 372 -2.84 13.22 3.27
CA ARG A 372 -2.35 12.60 4.49
C ARG A 372 -2.59 13.50 5.69
N VAL A 373 -2.89 12.87 6.82
CA VAL A 373 -3.00 13.55 8.11
C VAL A 373 -2.12 12.83 9.12
N ASN A 374 -1.23 13.58 9.76
CA ASN A 374 -0.31 13.03 10.76
C ASN A 374 -0.76 13.40 12.19
N ASP A 375 -0.52 12.51 13.15
CA ASP A 375 -0.85 12.78 14.56
C ASP A 375 0.22 13.55 15.34
N HIS A 376 1.45 13.61 14.82
CA HIS A 376 2.55 14.21 15.55
C HIS A 376 2.48 15.73 15.60
N THR A 377 2.96 16.28 16.71
CA THR A 377 3.31 17.69 16.81
C THR A 377 4.60 17.86 17.59
N ALA A 378 5.46 18.77 17.11
CA ALA A 378 6.69 19.14 17.80
C ALA A 378 6.42 20.03 19.04
N ALA A 379 5.20 20.57 19.19
CA ALA A 379 4.83 21.40 20.31
C ALA A 379 4.29 20.57 21.50
N PRO A 380 4.52 20.99 22.75
CA PRO A 380 3.88 20.37 23.91
C PRO A 380 2.34 20.37 23.77
N LEU A 381 1.73 19.24 24.11
CA LEU A 381 0.28 19.04 24.08
C LEU A 381 -0.30 19.10 25.49
N ASP A 382 -1.47 19.74 25.63
CA ASP A 382 -2.36 19.43 26.75
C ASP A 382 -3.04 18.07 26.49
N ASP A 383 -3.57 17.42 27.54
CA ASP A 383 -4.25 16.13 27.41
C ASP A 383 -5.47 16.18 26.44
N ASP A 384 -5.73 15.05 25.77
CA ASP A 384 -6.90 14.76 24.91
C ASP A 384 -7.16 15.73 23.74
N ARG A 385 -6.16 15.95 22.88
CA ARG A 385 -6.31 16.72 21.63
C ARG A 385 -6.64 15.80 20.45
N ARG A 386 -7.93 15.64 20.17
CA ARG A 386 -8.43 14.83 19.06
C ARG A 386 -8.09 15.43 17.70
N ILE A 387 -7.59 14.59 16.79
CA ILE A 387 -7.43 14.84 15.36
C ILE A 387 -8.51 14.02 14.67
N VAL A 388 -9.43 14.72 14.00
CA VAL A 388 -10.62 14.12 13.39
C VAL A 388 -10.41 13.93 11.90
N LEU A 389 -10.84 12.80 11.40
CA LEU A 389 -10.79 12.42 10.01
C LEU A 389 -12.16 11.90 9.61
N ASP A 390 -12.72 12.52 8.59
CA ASP A 390 -14.11 12.36 8.22
C ASP A 390 -14.23 12.22 6.70
N ALA A 391 -14.15 13.32 5.96
CA ALA A 391 -14.24 13.28 4.50
C ALA A 391 -13.30 14.24 3.80
N VAL A 392 -12.93 13.92 2.55
CA VAL A 392 -12.18 14.79 1.63
C VAL A 392 -13.05 15.10 0.41
N ARG A 393 -13.23 16.37 0.08
CA ARG A 393 -13.91 16.82 -1.13
C ARG A 393 -12.93 17.42 -2.13
N LEU A 394 -13.04 16.98 -3.37
CA LEU A 394 -12.32 17.50 -4.52
C LEU A 394 -13.31 18.21 -5.43
N THR A 395 -13.06 19.47 -5.74
CA THR A 395 -13.89 20.26 -6.68
C THR A 395 -13.04 20.79 -7.81
N ARG A 396 -13.33 20.42 -9.06
CA ARG A 396 -12.59 20.92 -10.23
C ARG A 396 -12.76 22.42 -10.39
N LEU A 397 -11.68 23.09 -10.79
CA LEU A 397 -11.63 24.53 -11.03
C LEU A 397 -11.45 24.88 -12.51
N ASP A 398 -10.78 24.01 -13.28
CA ASP A 398 -10.51 24.20 -14.70
C ASP A 398 -11.75 23.90 -15.53
N GLY A 399 -12.60 24.92 -15.64
CA GLY A 399 -13.93 24.86 -16.28
C GLY A 399 -14.84 26.01 -15.84
N MET A 400 -14.51 26.66 -14.71
CA MET A 400 -15.25 27.82 -14.16
C MET A 400 -14.77 29.18 -14.69
N ALA A 401 -13.66 29.23 -15.42
CA ALA A 401 -13.14 30.45 -16.05
C ALA A 401 -13.46 30.47 -17.55
N GLY A 402 -14.74 30.69 -17.90
CA GLY A 402 -15.16 30.54 -19.29
C GLY A 402 -16.53 31.09 -19.69
N ASP A 403 -17.06 32.12 -19.03
CA ASP A 403 -18.11 32.95 -19.66
C ASP A 403 -18.06 34.42 -19.21
N GLY A 404 -17.00 35.11 -19.64
CA GLY A 404 -16.93 36.58 -19.66
C GLY A 404 -17.20 37.14 -21.06
N GLY A 405 -17.78 36.35 -21.96
CA GLY A 405 -18.06 36.73 -23.33
C GLY A 405 -19.28 37.64 -23.38
N VAL A 406 -19.07 38.95 -23.20
CA VAL A 406 -20.07 40.00 -23.45
C VAL A 406 -20.81 39.71 -24.76
N PRO A 407 -22.11 39.36 -24.74
CA PRO A 407 -22.89 39.30 -25.96
C PRO A 407 -23.13 40.74 -26.40
N ARG A 408 -22.67 41.08 -27.61
CA ARG A 408 -22.93 42.35 -28.27
C ARG A 408 -24.44 42.61 -28.26
N GLY A 409 -24.82 43.68 -27.55
CA GLY A 409 -26.20 44.13 -27.48
C GLY A 409 -26.76 44.46 -28.87
N VAL A 410 -27.86 43.81 -29.22
CA VAL A 410 -28.81 44.34 -30.19
C VAL A 410 -29.86 45.10 -29.38
N GLY A 411 -29.81 46.42 -29.46
CA GLY A 411 -30.73 47.31 -28.77
C GLY A 411 -32.16 47.15 -29.28
N GLY A 412 -33.11 47.10 -28.35
CA GLY A 412 -34.53 47.10 -28.67
C GLY A 412 -35.42 47.28 -27.44
N GLY A 413 -35.87 48.51 -27.21
CA GLY A 413 -37.23 48.78 -26.74
C GLY A 413 -37.52 48.65 -25.24
N ALA A 414 -37.53 49.80 -24.57
CA ALA A 414 -38.13 49.98 -23.25
C ALA A 414 -39.63 49.65 -23.21
N ARG A 415 -40.10 49.10 -22.09
CA ARG A 415 -41.33 49.57 -21.42
C ARG A 415 -41.45 49.09 -19.98
N GLU A 416 -41.55 50.07 -19.08
CA GLU A 416 -42.05 49.99 -17.72
C GLU A 416 -43.39 49.24 -17.64
N LEU A 417 -43.58 48.46 -16.58
CA LEU A 417 -44.83 48.48 -15.80
C LEU A 417 -44.53 48.21 -14.32
N ARG A 418 -44.94 49.18 -13.49
CA ARG A 418 -44.99 49.18 -12.03
C ARG A 418 -46.17 48.34 -11.50
N GLY A 419 -46.04 47.93 -10.24
CA GLY A 419 -47.15 47.63 -9.30
C GLY A 419 -47.09 46.19 -8.80
N GLY A 420 -47.20 45.87 -7.51
CA GLY A 420 -47.54 46.64 -6.32
C GLY A 420 -48.14 45.67 -5.30
N GLY A 421 -47.66 45.73 -4.05
CA GLY A 421 -48.36 45.41 -2.79
C GLY A 421 -49.07 44.06 -2.58
N GLY A 422 -48.84 43.45 -1.41
CA GLY A 422 -49.81 42.52 -0.83
C GLY A 422 -49.26 41.54 0.20
N LEU A 423 -49.19 41.96 1.46
CA LEU A 423 -49.12 41.08 2.63
C LEU A 423 -50.49 40.42 2.87
N GLY A 424 -50.52 39.15 3.30
CA GLY A 424 -51.71 38.59 3.97
C GLY A 424 -51.83 37.06 4.01
N GLY A 425 -51.65 36.49 5.21
CA GLY A 425 -52.69 35.65 5.83
C GLY A 425 -52.80 34.15 5.52
N CYS A 426 -52.28 33.36 6.47
CA CYS A 426 -52.78 32.11 7.07
C CYS A 426 -53.86 31.20 6.41
N ALA A 427 -53.52 29.90 6.46
CA ALA A 427 -54.30 28.71 6.88
C ALA A 427 -55.22 27.94 5.90
N ALA A 428 -54.89 26.64 5.75
CA ALA A 428 -55.71 25.45 6.07
C ALA A 428 -55.85 24.37 4.98
N ALA A 429 -55.40 23.17 5.37
CA ALA A 429 -55.98 21.83 5.17
C ALA A 429 -56.07 21.18 3.77
N GLY A 430 -55.41 20.03 3.65
CA GLY A 430 -55.72 18.97 2.69
C GLY A 430 -55.15 17.63 3.16
N ARG A 431 -56.03 16.67 3.51
CA ARG A 431 -55.74 15.33 4.03
C ARG A 431 -55.54 14.31 2.89
N SER A 432 -54.64 13.34 3.08
CA SER A 432 -54.80 11.94 2.62
C SER A 432 -53.69 11.06 3.23
N ARG A 433 -53.98 10.34 4.33
CA ARG A 433 -54.22 8.88 4.41
C ARG A 433 -53.04 7.99 3.96
N ALA A 434 -52.44 7.35 4.98
CA ALA A 434 -51.53 6.21 4.92
C ALA A 434 -52.22 4.90 4.47
N PRO A 435 -51.41 3.83 4.29
CA PRO A 435 -51.63 2.62 5.08
C PRO A 435 -50.35 2.06 5.74
N LEU A 436 -50.54 1.53 6.94
CA LEU A 436 -49.66 0.70 7.78
C LEU A 436 -49.75 -0.79 7.34
N TRP A 437 -48.76 -1.68 7.42
CA TRP A 437 -48.20 -2.51 8.53
C TRP A 437 -47.35 -3.65 7.86
N PRO A 438 -46.65 -4.59 8.55
CA PRO A 438 -46.30 -4.71 9.98
C PRO A 438 -44.80 -5.00 10.27
N LEU A 439 -44.41 -4.73 11.53
CA LEU A 439 -43.22 -5.28 12.19
C LEU A 439 -43.39 -6.77 12.55
N ALA A 440 -42.31 -7.54 12.43
CA ALA A 440 -42.19 -8.88 13.03
C ALA A 440 -41.21 -8.85 14.22
N LEU A 441 -41.69 -9.34 15.37
CA LEU A 441 -40.92 -9.66 16.57
C LEU A 441 -40.10 -10.95 16.35
N LEU A 442 -38.87 -10.99 16.85
CA LEU A 442 -38.16 -12.23 17.15
C LEU A 442 -37.60 -12.20 18.58
N VAL A 443 -37.95 -13.25 19.31
CA VAL A 443 -37.65 -13.53 20.72
C VAL A 443 -36.30 -14.22 20.83
N LEU A 444 -35.44 -13.82 21.76
CA LEU A 444 -34.25 -14.57 22.17
C LEU A 444 -34.38 -15.00 23.64
N VAL A 445 -34.30 -16.32 23.86
CA VAL A 445 -34.24 -17.00 25.15
C VAL A 445 -32.78 -17.31 25.48
N TRP A 446 -32.44 -17.28 26.77
CA TRP A 446 -31.09 -17.43 27.30
C TRP A 446 -30.89 -18.69 28.17
N ARG A 447 -29.62 -19.14 28.23
CA ARG A 447 -28.93 -20.13 29.10
C ARG A 447 -29.19 -21.63 28.80
N ALA A 448 -28.18 -22.52 28.85
CA ALA A 448 -27.18 -22.66 29.92
C ALA A 448 -25.82 -23.26 29.50
N ARG A 449 -24.83 -23.04 30.39
CA ARG A 449 -23.44 -23.53 30.40
C ARG A 449 -23.32 -25.06 30.51
N SER A 450 -22.28 -25.62 29.91
CA SER A 450 -21.54 -26.76 30.47
C SER A 450 -20.04 -26.64 30.17
N ARG A 451 -19.23 -26.99 31.18
CA ARG A 451 -17.77 -26.92 31.21
C ARG A 451 -17.18 -28.22 30.63
N ALA A 452 -16.11 -28.14 29.85
CA ALA A 452 -15.12 -29.20 29.72
C ALA A 452 -13.73 -28.58 29.49
N ARG A 453 -12.73 -29.12 30.21
CA ARG A 453 -11.30 -28.73 30.21
C ARG A 453 -10.48 -29.66 29.28
N PRO A 454 -9.20 -29.37 29.00
CA PRO A 454 -8.58 -29.56 27.69
C PRO A 454 -7.91 -30.92 27.51
N ALA A 455 -7.83 -31.39 26.26
CA ALA A 455 -6.96 -32.48 25.86
C ALA A 455 -5.63 -31.91 25.37
N ARG A 456 -4.54 -32.35 26.02
CA ARG A 456 -3.15 -32.19 25.57
C ARG A 456 -2.96 -32.97 24.27
N VAL A 457 -2.38 -32.33 23.25
CA VAL A 457 -1.66 -33.05 22.19
C VAL A 457 -0.24 -32.50 22.14
N THR A 458 0.68 -33.44 22.28
CA THR A 458 2.12 -33.29 22.33
C THR A 458 2.71 -32.99 20.96
N THR A 459 3.63 -32.03 20.94
CA THR A 459 4.66 -31.78 19.94
C THR A 459 5.39 -33.08 19.55
N ARG A 460 5.52 -33.34 18.24
CA ARG A 460 6.67 -34.06 17.67
C ARG A 460 7.00 -33.47 16.31
N TRP A 461 8.10 -32.73 16.29
CA TRP A 461 8.85 -32.32 15.11
C TRP A 461 9.42 -33.55 14.40
N ARG A 462 9.26 -33.60 13.08
CA ARG A 462 10.18 -34.25 12.14
C ARG A 462 10.17 -33.49 10.83
#